data_AF-A0A0M2HQZ0-F1
#
_entry.id   AF-A0A0M2HQZ0-F1
#
_cell.length_a   1.000
_cell.length_b   1.000
_cell.length_c   1.000
_cell.angle_alpha   90.00
_cell.angle_beta   90.00
_cell.angle_gamma   90.00
#
_symmetry.space_group_name_H-M   'P 1'
#
loop_
_entity.id
_entity.type
_entity.pdbx_description
1 polymer ?
#
loop_
_entity_poly.entity_id
_entity_poly.type
_entity_poly.pdbx_seq_one_letter_code
_entity_poly.pdbx_strand_id
1 'polypeptide(L)'
;MNIDRNLRTPARLLLAVPVAALALSLAACSASRPTVDQVSDGLVKFMESQGQGDVFTEDAADCFAGYLVDSKLSNDTLNYIAQGKDQASSTDDADLTQKILQDNYDECTA
;
A
#
# COMPACT_ATOMS: atom_id res chain seq x y z
N MET A 1 -20.90 -65.20 -44.96
CA MET A 1 -21.06 -63.74 -45.10
C MET A 1 -20.88 -63.13 -43.72
N ASN A 2 -19.87 -62.25 -43.60
CA ASN A 2 -19.67 -61.16 -42.63
C ASN A 2 -19.73 -61.41 -41.10
N ILE A 3 -18.51 -61.40 -40.54
CA ILE A 3 -18.00 -60.64 -39.39
C ILE A 3 -19.01 -59.74 -38.65
N ASP A 4 -19.07 -59.85 -37.34
CA ASP A 4 -19.05 -58.64 -36.49
C ASP A 4 -18.18 -58.82 -35.24
N ARG A 5 -17.21 -57.92 -35.13
CA ARG A 5 -16.24 -57.78 -34.05
C ARG A 5 -16.85 -56.83 -33.02
N ASN A 6 -16.73 -57.13 -31.74
CA ASN A 6 -16.64 -56.05 -30.76
C ASN A 6 -15.55 -56.35 -29.73
N LEU A 7 -14.33 -55.98 -30.13
CA LEU A 7 -13.24 -55.67 -29.23
C LEU A 7 -13.69 -54.52 -28.33
N ARG A 8 -13.87 -54.76 -27.03
CA ARG A 8 -13.84 -53.65 -26.07
C ARG A 8 -12.38 -53.37 -25.74
N THR A 9 -11.97 -52.21 -26.23
CA THR A 9 -10.65 -51.60 -26.24
C THR A 9 -10.06 -51.40 -24.84
N PRO A 10 -8.72 -51.35 -24.73
CA PRO A 10 -7.98 -51.11 -23.49
C PRO A 10 -7.84 -49.60 -23.25
N ALA A 11 -7.94 -49.17 -21.99
CA ALA A 11 -7.59 -47.80 -21.61
C ALA A 11 -6.84 -47.80 -20.27
N ARG A 12 -5.51 -47.89 -20.35
CA ARG A 12 -4.59 -47.39 -19.33
C ARG A 12 -4.77 -45.88 -19.23
N LEU A 13 -5.08 -45.34 -18.06
CA LEU A 13 -4.82 -43.94 -17.71
C LEU A 13 -4.40 -43.88 -16.24
N LEU A 14 -3.10 -44.14 -16.01
CA LEU A 14 -2.35 -43.50 -14.93
C LEU A 14 -2.24 -42.02 -15.31
N LEU A 15 -2.81 -41.10 -14.52
CA LEU A 15 -2.52 -39.66 -14.57
C LEU A 15 -2.90 -39.07 -13.20
N ALA A 16 -1.90 -38.92 -12.34
CA ALA A 16 -1.34 -37.62 -11.97
C ALA A 16 -2.27 -36.83 -11.03
N VAL A 17 -2.03 -37.02 -9.72
CA VAL A 17 -2.54 -36.13 -8.68
C VAL A 17 -2.05 -34.72 -9.02
N PRO A 18 -2.94 -33.72 -9.16
CA PRO A 18 -2.52 -32.36 -9.43
C PRO A 18 -1.77 -31.84 -8.21
N VAL A 19 -0.49 -31.49 -8.40
CA VAL A 19 0.24 -30.64 -7.48
C VAL A 19 -0.47 -29.30 -7.50
N ALA A 20 -1.36 -29.09 -6.54
CA ALA A 20 -1.92 -27.78 -6.26
C ALA A 20 -0.75 -26.86 -5.89
N ALA A 21 -0.28 -26.09 -6.86
CA ALA A 21 0.69 -25.04 -6.64
C ALA A 21 0.07 -24.05 -5.65
N LEU A 22 0.62 -23.99 -4.44
CA LEU A 22 0.40 -22.94 -3.46
C LEU A 22 1.03 -21.64 -3.99
N ALA A 23 0.45 -21.07 -5.04
CA ALA A 23 0.75 -19.74 -5.50
C ALA A 23 -0.30 -18.82 -4.89
N LEU A 24 0.03 -18.09 -3.81
CA LEU A 24 -0.62 -16.82 -3.39
C LEU A 24 -0.12 -16.22 -2.05
N SER A 25 1.04 -16.61 -1.51
CA SER A 25 1.56 -16.02 -0.25
C SER A 25 2.56 -14.87 -0.44
N LEU A 26 2.50 -14.12 -1.55
CA LEU A 26 3.33 -12.90 -1.76
C LEU A 26 2.69 -11.60 -1.25
N ALA A 27 1.55 -11.64 -0.57
CA ALA A 27 0.92 -10.44 0.00
C ALA A 27 1.59 -9.92 1.29
N ALA A 28 2.77 -10.44 1.66
CA ALA A 28 3.41 -10.19 2.96
C ALA A 28 4.76 -9.45 2.89
N CYS A 29 5.16 -8.90 1.73
CA CYS A 29 6.44 -8.20 1.58
C CYS A 29 6.33 -6.67 1.38
N SER A 30 5.13 -6.09 1.49
CA SER A 30 4.98 -4.62 1.56
C SER A 30 4.90 -4.19 3.03
N ALA A 31 5.55 -3.08 3.39
CA ALA A 31 5.45 -2.52 4.73
C ALA A 31 3.98 -2.32 5.12
N SER A 32 3.65 -2.50 6.40
CA SER A 32 2.30 -2.23 6.92
C SER A 32 1.95 -0.76 6.73
N ARG A 33 0.70 -0.45 6.36
CA ARG A 33 0.22 0.94 6.30
C ARG A 33 0.19 1.51 7.74
N PRO A 34 0.86 2.64 8.02
CA PRO A 34 0.81 3.26 9.34
C PRO A 34 -0.57 3.85 9.64
N THR A 35 -0.85 4.07 10.92
CA THR A 35 -2.09 4.74 11.37
C THR A 35 -2.02 6.25 11.14
N VAL A 36 -3.17 6.92 11.21
CA VAL A 36 -3.27 8.40 11.15
C VAL A 36 -2.36 9.02 12.22
N ASP A 37 -2.48 8.60 13.48
CA ASP A 37 -1.65 9.09 14.58
C ASP A 37 -0.14 8.97 14.30
N GLN A 38 0.29 7.84 13.72
CA GLN A 38 1.71 7.65 13.38
C GLN A 38 2.18 8.59 12.27
N VAL A 39 1.32 8.86 11.28
CA VAL A 39 1.63 9.80 10.20
C VAL A 39 1.62 11.24 10.73
N SER A 40 0.68 11.59 11.60
CA SER A 40 0.60 12.91 12.26
C SER A 40 1.84 13.18 13.10
N ASP A 41 2.23 12.26 13.98
CA ASP A 41 3.47 12.32 14.76
C ASP A 41 4.69 12.55 13.87
N GLY A 42 4.72 11.90 12.71
CA GLY A 42 5.78 12.04 11.72
C GLY A 42 5.82 13.43 11.09
N LEU A 43 4.66 13.99 10.74
CA LEU A 43 4.55 15.36 10.22
C LEU A 43 5.00 16.39 11.26
N VAL A 44 4.57 16.26 12.51
CA VAL A 44 5.02 17.15 13.60
C VAL A 44 6.53 17.08 13.75
N LYS A 45 7.11 15.88 13.87
CA LYS A 45 8.57 15.69 13.96
C LYS A 45 9.31 16.31 12.78
N PHE A 46 8.78 16.15 11.57
CA PHE A 46 9.37 16.76 10.38
C PHE A 46 9.37 18.29 10.51
N MET A 47 8.26 18.91 10.89
CA MET A 47 8.17 20.37 11.03
C MET A 47 9.05 20.91 12.17
N GLU A 48 9.12 20.21 13.29
CA GLU A 48 10.06 20.52 14.37
C GLU A 48 11.51 20.49 13.89
N SER A 49 11.89 19.46 13.10
CA SER A 49 13.24 19.35 12.54
C SER A 49 13.61 20.50 11.60
N GLN A 50 12.59 21.12 10.98
CA GLN A 50 12.72 22.28 10.10
C GLN A 50 12.67 23.61 10.88
N GLY A 51 12.57 23.58 12.22
CA GLY A 51 12.45 24.77 13.07
C GLY A 51 11.09 25.47 12.98
N GLN A 52 10.06 24.75 12.53
CA GLN A 52 8.70 25.26 12.30
C GLN A 52 7.64 24.66 13.24
N GLY A 53 8.06 23.99 14.33
CA GLY A 53 7.15 23.36 15.29
C GLY A 53 6.14 24.33 15.91
N ASP A 54 6.49 25.61 16.05
CA ASP A 54 5.58 26.63 16.62
C ASP A 54 4.51 27.12 15.62
N VAL A 55 4.68 26.83 14.32
CA VAL A 55 3.82 27.32 13.23
C VAL A 55 2.84 26.24 12.76
N PHE A 56 3.18 24.97 12.95
CA PHE A 56 2.39 23.84 12.51
C PHE A 56 1.68 23.21 13.70
N THR A 57 0.36 23.39 13.79
CA THR A 57 -0.45 22.88 14.91
C THR A 57 -0.62 21.36 14.81
N GLU A 58 -0.80 20.71 15.97
CA GLU A 58 -1.15 19.28 16.04
C GLU A 58 -2.45 18.99 15.26
N ASP A 59 -3.45 19.88 15.36
CA ASP A 59 -4.71 19.76 14.62
C ASP A 59 -4.51 19.75 13.10
N ALA A 60 -3.59 20.57 12.58
CA ALA A 60 -3.25 20.58 11.16
C ALA A 60 -2.55 19.27 10.75
N ALA A 61 -1.64 18.77 11.59
CA ALA A 61 -0.95 17.50 11.36
C ALA A 61 -1.92 16.32 11.31
N ASP A 62 -2.88 16.25 12.24
CA ASP A 62 -3.92 15.22 12.27
C ASP A 62 -4.82 15.29 11.04
N CYS A 63 -5.21 16.50 10.62
CA CYS A 63 -6.01 16.72 9.42
C CYS A 63 -5.30 16.19 8.16
N PHE A 64 -4.05 16.60 7.93
CA PHE A 64 -3.29 16.12 6.77
C PHE A 64 -3.01 14.61 6.86
N ALA A 65 -2.71 14.09 8.05
CA ALA A 65 -2.47 12.67 8.25
C ALA A 65 -3.67 11.82 7.84
N GLY A 66 -4.90 12.28 8.13
CA GLY A 66 -6.13 11.64 7.66
C GLY A 66 -6.17 11.52 6.13
N TYR A 67 -5.99 12.64 5.43
CA TYR A 67 -5.98 12.65 3.96
C TYR A 67 -4.86 11.78 3.35
N LEU A 68 -3.67 11.79 3.94
CA LEU A 68 -2.54 10.99 3.46
C LEU A 68 -2.79 9.49 3.67
N VAL A 69 -3.30 9.09 4.85
CA VAL A 69 -3.61 7.68 5.16
C VAL A 69 -4.83 7.17 4.39
N ASP A 70 -5.76 8.01 3.96
CA ASP A 70 -6.87 7.58 3.10
C ASP A 70 -6.52 7.57 1.61
N SER A 71 -5.36 8.13 1.25
CA SER A 71 -4.92 8.23 -0.14
C SER A 71 -4.37 6.93 -0.73
N LYS A 72 -4.04 7.00 -2.03
CA LYS A 72 -3.38 5.93 -2.78
C LYS A 72 -1.86 5.89 -2.60
N LEU A 73 -1.28 6.69 -1.71
CA LEU A 73 0.16 6.66 -1.43
C LEU A 73 0.62 5.25 -1.05
N SER A 74 1.82 4.87 -1.48
CA SER A 74 2.38 3.60 -1.05
C SER A 74 2.57 3.56 0.48
N ASN A 75 2.54 2.35 1.04
CA ASN A 75 2.83 2.17 2.47
C ASN A 75 4.26 2.58 2.80
N ASP A 76 5.21 2.44 1.88
CA ASP A 76 6.60 2.85 2.11
C ASP A 76 6.71 4.37 2.27
N THR A 77 6.04 5.15 1.41
CA THR A 77 5.97 6.61 1.55
C THR A 77 5.30 7.03 2.86
N LEU A 78 4.16 6.42 3.20
CA LEU A 78 3.48 6.71 4.47
C LEU A 78 4.38 6.38 5.68
N ASN A 79 5.16 5.30 5.61
CA ASN A 79 6.12 4.96 6.65
C ASN A 79 7.29 5.94 6.73
N TYR A 80 7.75 6.51 5.61
CA TYR A 80 8.76 7.58 5.64
C TYR A 80 8.21 8.84 6.30
N ILE A 81 6.98 9.24 5.96
CA ILE A 81 6.30 10.37 6.59
C ILE A 81 6.14 10.13 8.08
N ALA A 82 5.66 8.95 8.51
CA ALA A 82 5.52 8.59 9.92
C ALA A 82 6.86 8.59 10.71
N GLN A 83 7.98 8.43 10.00
CA GLN A 83 9.33 8.54 10.58
C GLN A 83 9.86 9.98 10.59
N GLY A 84 9.10 10.95 10.09
CA GLY A 84 9.52 12.35 9.94
C GLY A 84 10.56 12.57 8.84
N LYS A 85 10.58 11.71 7.81
CA LYS A 85 11.54 11.81 6.70
C LYS A 85 10.91 12.50 5.51
N ASP A 86 11.62 13.46 4.94
CA ASP A 86 11.32 14.03 3.62
C ASP A 86 11.74 13.07 2.51
N GLN A 87 10.95 12.00 2.33
CA GLN A 87 11.23 10.94 1.37
C GLN A 87 9.92 10.34 0.85
N ALA A 88 9.86 10.13 -0.47
CA ALA A 88 8.83 9.35 -1.13
C ALA A 88 9.43 8.12 -1.80
N SER A 89 8.65 7.05 -1.93
CA SER A 89 9.07 5.81 -2.60
C SER A 89 9.19 5.97 -4.12
N SER A 90 8.50 6.95 -4.69
CA SER A 90 8.44 7.24 -6.13
C SER A 90 8.09 8.70 -6.39
N THR A 91 8.27 9.14 -7.65
CA THR A 91 7.84 10.47 -8.09
C THR A 91 6.32 10.64 -8.02
N ASP A 92 5.55 9.62 -8.41
CA ASP A 92 4.08 9.66 -8.34
C ASP A 92 3.59 9.84 -6.89
N ASP A 93 4.23 9.18 -5.93
CA ASP A 93 3.93 9.36 -4.50
C ASP A 93 4.32 10.77 -4.00
N ALA A 94 5.44 11.32 -4.47
CA ALA A 94 5.85 12.68 -4.12
C ALA A 94 4.83 13.71 -4.66
N ASP A 95 4.45 13.59 -5.93
CA ASP A 95 3.48 14.46 -6.59
C ASP A 95 2.10 14.35 -5.93
N LEU A 96 1.67 13.13 -5.60
CA LEU A 96 0.40 12.90 -4.90
C LEU A 96 0.43 13.48 -3.48
N THR A 97 1.52 13.31 -2.73
CA THR A 97 1.70 13.90 -1.40
C THR A 97 1.58 15.41 -1.48
N GLN A 98 2.32 16.04 -2.40
CA GLN A 98 2.26 17.48 -2.60
C GLN A 98 0.85 17.95 -3.00
N LYS A 99 0.19 17.23 -3.89
CA LYS A 99 -1.18 17.54 -4.30
C LYS A 99 -2.16 17.46 -3.13
N ILE A 100 -2.08 16.42 -2.30
CA ILE A 100 -2.93 16.29 -1.12
C ILE A 100 -2.73 17.45 -0.15
N LEU A 101 -1.47 17.82 0.13
CA LEU A 101 -1.19 18.94 1.02
C LEU A 101 -1.72 20.27 0.46
N GLN A 102 -1.60 20.50 -0.85
CA GLN A 102 -2.12 21.71 -1.50
C GLN A 102 -3.65 21.74 -1.54
N ASP A 103 -4.29 20.65 -1.98
CA ASP A 103 -5.75 20.59 -2.16
C ASP A 103 -6.50 20.74 -0.82
N ASN A 104 -5.87 20.38 0.31
CA ASN A 104 -6.47 20.41 1.65
C ASN A 104 -5.84 21.47 2.57
N TYR A 105 -4.97 22.35 2.04
CA TYR A 105 -4.25 23.34 2.84
C TYR A 105 -5.21 24.23 3.63
N ASP A 106 -6.11 24.90 2.91
CA ASP A 106 -7.06 25.86 3.50
C ASP A 106 -7.97 25.20 4.56
N GLU A 107 -8.32 23.92 4.39
CA GLU A 107 -9.13 23.19 5.36
C GLU A 107 -8.34 22.83 6.62
N CYS A 108 -7.12 22.31 6.46
CA CYS A 108 -6.32 21.83 7.57
C CYS A 108 -5.62 22.95 8.36
N THR A 109 -5.51 24.16 7.81
CA THR A 109 -4.90 25.32 8.48
C THR A 109 -5.88 26.42 8.86
N ALA A 110 -7.19 26.19 8.71
CA ALA A 110 -8.25 27.15 9.03
C ALA A 110 -8.40 27.44 10.53
#